data_AF-A0A2N0V6N3-F1
#
_entry.id   AF-A0A2N0V6N3-F1
#
_cell.length_a   1.000
_cell.length_b   1.000
_cell.length_c   1.000
_cell.angle_alpha   90.00
_cell.angle_beta   90.00
_cell.angle_gamma   90.00
#
_symmetry.space_group_name_H-M   'P 1'
#
loop_
_entity.id
_entity.type
_entity.pdbx_description
1 polymer ?
#
loop_
_entity_poly.entity_id
_entity_poly.type
_entity_poly.pdbx_seq_one_letter_code
_entity_poly.pdbx_strand_id
1 'polypeptide(L)'
;MGNAEPVLSHSARRLTELKRRRKLWLQIHLWLGLLAGSVLLIAGLTGSIITFWQELDAVLNPALHQVSAAAEGVASYRPLDEIIAAADSAMPTDAKRGYIYYPRHAEQAFWLFYELPAGGEAR
;
A
#
# COMPACT_ATOMS: atom_id res chain seq x y z
N MET A 1 36.51 -18.55 68.93
CA MET A 1 36.54 -17.88 67.60
C MET A 1 35.63 -18.67 66.65
N GLY A 2 34.36 -18.28 66.54
CA GLY A 2 33.41 -18.87 65.59
C GLY A 2 33.09 -17.82 64.54
N ASN A 3 33.63 -17.99 63.34
CA ASN A 3 33.38 -17.07 62.23
C ASN A 3 31.96 -17.32 61.72
N ALA A 4 31.07 -16.35 61.89
CA ALA A 4 29.77 -16.34 61.26
C ALA A 4 29.96 -16.10 59.75
N GLU A 5 29.77 -17.14 58.94
CA GLU A 5 29.66 -16.96 57.50
C GLU A 5 28.44 -16.09 57.16
N PRO A 6 28.53 -15.17 56.19
CA PRO A 6 27.40 -14.38 55.78
C PRO A 6 26.46 -15.30 54.99
N VAL A 7 25.40 -15.79 55.63
CA VAL A 7 24.26 -16.41 54.96
C VAL A 7 23.63 -15.33 54.07
N LEU A 8 24.11 -15.19 52.84
CA LEU A 8 23.49 -14.36 51.84
C LEU A 8 22.06 -14.89 51.63
N SER A 9 21.12 -14.18 52.27
CA SER A 9 19.69 -14.47 52.32
C SER A 9 19.17 -14.92 50.96
N HIS A 10 18.53 -16.09 50.92
CA HIS A 10 17.97 -16.69 49.70
C HIS A 10 17.01 -15.72 48.96
N SER A 11 16.41 -14.79 49.72
CA SER A 11 15.56 -13.72 49.20
C SER A 11 16.33 -12.72 48.34
N ALA A 12 17.57 -12.36 48.71
CA ALA A 12 18.40 -11.43 47.93
C ALA A 12 18.76 -12.02 46.57
N ARG A 13 19.07 -13.33 46.51
CA ARG A 13 19.31 -14.07 45.26
C ARG A 13 18.06 -14.14 44.37
N ARG A 14 16.88 -14.39 44.94
CA ARG A 14 15.62 -14.39 44.17
C ARG A 14 15.30 -13.03 43.56
N LEU A 15 15.48 -11.94 44.31
CA LEU A 15 15.19 -10.59 43.81
C LEU A 15 16.14 -10.17 42.67
N THR A 16 17.42 -10.53 42.74
CA THR A 16 18.37 -10.25 41.65
C THR A 16 18.05 -11.05 40.40
N GLU A 17 17.63 -12.31 40.54
CA GLU A 17 17.17 -13.14 39.43
C GLU A 17 15.90 -12.59 38.76
N LEU A 18 14.90 -12.18 39.54
CA LEU A 18 13.68 -11.57 39.01
C LEU A 18 13.97 -10.25 38.28
N LYS A 19 14.84 -9.40 38.84
CA LYS A 19 15.30 -8.17 38.17
C LYS A 19 16.01 -8.48 36.84
N ARG A 20 16.86 -9.51 36.80
CA ARG A 20 17.55 -9.94 35.57
C ARG A 20 16.58 -10.44 34.51
N ARG A 21 15.59 -11.27 34.90
CA ARG A 21 14.53 -11.77 34.00
C ARG A 21 13.70 -10.62 33.44
N ARG A 22 13.27 -9.67 34.30
CA ARG A 22 12.52 -8.49 33.86
C ARG A 22 13.33 -7.64 32.87
N LYS A 23 14.62 -7.42 33.13
CA LYS A 23 15.50 -6.66 32.24
C LYS A 23 15.63 -7.36 30.87
N LEU A 24 15.81 -8.67 30.85
CA LEU A 24 15.88 -9.47 29.62
C LEU A 24 14.57 -9.38 28.83
N TRP A 25 13.43 -9.57 29.48
CA TRP A 25 12.11 -9.45 28.84
C TRP A 25 11.88 -8.06 28.25
N LEU A 26 12.22 -7.01 28.99
CA LEU A 26 12.09 -5.64 28.51
C LEU A 26 12.99 -5.38 27.31
N GLN A 27 14.22 -5.90 27.33
CA GLN A 27 15.16 -5.75 26.22
C GLN A 27 14.67 -6.49 24.97
N ILE A 28 14.21 -7.74 25.11
CA ILE A 28 13.64 -8.51 24.00
C ILE A 28 12.39 -7.83 23.44
N HIS A 29 11.47 -7.40 24.33
CA HIS A 29 10.24 -6.72 23.92
C HIS A 29 10.53 -5.40 23.21
N LEU A 30 11.51 -4.62 23.68
CA LEU A 30 11.92 -3.37 23.04
C LEU A 30 12.43 -3.62 21.62
N TRP A 31 13.31 -4.60 21.43
CA TRP A 31 13.84 -4.91 20.09
C TRP A 31 12.79 -5.50 19.15
N LEU A 32 11.91 -6.39 19.66
CA LEU A 32 10.79 -6.92 18.88
C LEU A 32 9.78 -5.83 18.53
N GLY A 33 9.43 -4.99 19.49
CA GLY A 33 8.51 -3.86 19.28
C GLY A 33 9.08 -2.83 18.33
N LEU A 34 10.38 -2.56 18.38
CA LEU A 34 11.04 -1.66 17.45
C LEU A 34 10.99 -2.23 16.02
N LEU A 35 11.35 -3.50 15.85
CA LEU A 35 11.33 -4.14 14.53
C LEU A 35 9.90 -4.22 13.95
N ALA A 36 8.95 -4.74 14.74
CA ALA A 36 7.55 -4.82 14.33
C ALA A 36 6.95 -3.43 14.08
N GLY A 37 7.23 -2.47 14.95
CA GLY A 37 6.79 -1.08 14.81
C GLY A 37 7.32 -0.43 13.54
N SER A 38 8.59 -0.65 13.18
CA SER A 38 9.16 -0.16 11.92
C SER A 38 8.46 -0.75 10.69
N VAL A 39 8.16 -2.06 10.70
CA VAL A 39 7.41 -2.68 9.60
C VAL A 39 5.98 -2.12 9.52
N LEU A 40 5.30 -1.99 10.66
CA LEU A 40 3.94 -1.43 10.71
C LEU A 40 3.90 0.03 10.28
N LEU A 41 4.91 0.82 10.62
CA LEU A 41 5.04 2.21 10.16
C LEU A 41 5.13 2.28 8.63
N ILE A 42 6.02 1.48 8.04
CA ILE A 42 6.18 1.44 6.58
C ILE A 42 4.88 0.98 5.93
N ALA A 43 4.29 -0.13 6.41
CA ALA A 43 3.05 -0.66 5.87
C ALA A 43 1.89 0.34 5.96
N GLY A 44 1.74 1.02 7.10
CA GLY A 44 0.71 2.04 7.31
C GLY A 44 0.92 3.26 6.42
N LEU A 45 2.17 3.70 6.25
CA LEU A 45 2.51 4.81 5.37
C LEU A 45 2.23 4.45 3.91
N THR A 46 2.66 3.27 3.46
CA THR A 46 2.40 2.79 2.09
C THR A 46 0.91 2.59 1.84
N GLY A 47 0.16 2.04 2.79
CA GLY A 47 -1.29 1.86 2.66
C GLY A 47 -2.04 3.19 2.59
N SER A 48 -1.61 4.19 3.38
CA SER A 48 -2.16 5.53 3.31
C SER A 48 -1.91 6.15 1.94
N ILE A 49 -0.69 6.03 1.40
CA ILE A 49 -0.34 6.54 0.06
C ILE A 49 -1.16 5.87 -1.04
N ILE A 50 -1.30 4.54 -1.01
CA ILE A 50 -2.05 3.77 -2.02
C ILE A 50 -3.52 4.19 -2.08
N THR A 51 -4.13 4.56 -0.94
CA THR A 51 -5.53 5.00 -0.89
C THR A 51 -5.78 6.27 -1.71
N PHE A 52 -4.77 7.13 -1.85
CA PHE A 52 -4.83 8.38 -2.62
C PHE A 52 -4.18 8.27 -4.00
N TRP A 53 -3.97 7.06 -4.52
CA TRP A 53 -3.26 6.87 -5.78
C TRP A 53 -3.90 7.62 -6.95
N GLN A 54 -5.24 7.69 -7.02
CA GLN A 54 -5.95 8.40 -8.10
C GLN A 54 -5.75 9.91 -8.05
N GLU A 55 -5.78 10.49 -6.85
CA GLU A 55 -5.56 11.93 -6.64
C GLU A 55 -4.11 12.29 -6.88
N LEU A 56 -3.17 11.46 -6.41
CA LEU A 56 -1.75 11.63 -6.66
C LEU A 56 -1.43 11.56 -8.16
N ASP A 57 -2.01 10.59 -8.87
CA ASP A 57 -1.82 10.45 -10.31
C ASP A 57 -2.43 11.64 -11.08
N ALA A 58 -3.60 12.14 -10.66
CA ALA A 58 -4.20 13.33 -11.24
C ALA A 58 -3.35 14.60 -11.06
N VAL A 59 -2.67 14.74 -9.92
CA VAL A 59 -1.76 15.87 -9.65
C VAL A 59 -0.42 15.71 -10.37
N LEU A 60 0.10 14.49 -10.47
CA LEU A 60 1.39 14.19 -11.11
C LEU A 60 1.30 14.17 -12.63
N ASN A 61 0.18 13.69 -13.18
CA ASN A 61 -0.08 13.55 -14.61
C ASN A 61 -1.34 14.33 -15.04
N PRO A 62 -1.41 15.65 -14.77
CA PRO A 62 -2.60 16.44 -15.07
C PRO A 62 -2.95 16.44 -16.55
N ALA A 63 -1.95 16.32 -17.43
CA ALA A 63 -2.11 16.27 -18.88
C ALA A 63 -2.80 14.99 -19.40
N LEU A 64 -2.77 13.89 -18.63
CA LEU A 64 -3.45 12.64 -19.01
C LEU A 64 -4.88 12.56 -18.42
N HIS A 65 -5.17 13.37 -17.39
CA HIS A 65 -6.43 13.33 -16.66
C HIS A 65 -7.42 14.44 -17.06
N GLN A 66 -6.93 15.49 -17.73
CA GLN A 66 -7.76 16.57 -18.27
C GLN A 66 -8.05 16.28 -19.74
N VAL A 67 -9.17 15.62 -20.02
CA VAL A 67 -9.73 15.67 -21.36
C VAL A 67 -10.42 17.02 -21.47
N SER A 68 -10.00 17.85 -22.45
CA SER A 68 -10.75 19.04 -22.84
C SER A 68 -12.19 18.60 -23.07
N ALA A 69 -13.11 18.95 -22.16
CA ALA A 69 -14.53 18.79 -22.42
C ALA A 69 -14.81 19.43 -23.79
N ALA A 70 -15.49 18.70 -24.67
CA ALA A 70 -15.84 19.23 -25.98
C ALA A 70 -16.51 20.60 -25.77
N ALA A 71 -16.14 21.57 -26.61
CA ALA A 71 -16.45 23.01 -26.46
C ALA A 71 -17.96 23.36 -26.43
N GLU A 72 -18.84 22.37 -26.41
CA GLU A 72 -20.29 22.50 -26.49
C GLU A 72 -20.98 21.97 -25.23
N GLY A 73 -20.61 22.49 -24.04
CA GLY A 73 -21.48 22.66 -22.86
C GLY A 73 -22.23 21.44 -22.29
N VAL A 74 -22.05 20.24 -22.83
CA VAL A 74 -22.70 19.01 -22.43
C VAL A 74 -21.65 17.93 -22.62
N ALA A 75 -21.07 17.46 -21.52
CA ALA A 75 -20.53 16.11 -21.45
C ALA A 75 -21.71 15.16 -21.72
N SER A 76 -22.06 14.96 -22.99
CA SER A 76 -23.13 14.06 -23.38
C SER A 76 -22.63 12.67 -23.05
N TYR A 77 -23.17 12.11 -21.96
CA TYR A 77 -22.97 10.72 -21.59
C TYR A 77 -23.21 9.87 -22.83
N ARG A 78 -22.13 9.35 -23.41
CA ARG A 78 -22.20 8.35 -24.47
C ARG A 78 -22.61 7.02 -23.84
N PRO A 79 -23.42 6.21 -24.53
CA PRO A 79 -23.77 4.91 -24.01
C PRO A 79 -22.48 4.07 -23.88
N LEU A 80 -22.43 3.23 -22.84
CA LEU A 80 -21.18 2.56 -22.42
C LEU A 80 -20.62 1.64 -23.53
N ASP A 81 -21.49 1.09 -24.36
CA ASP A 81 -21.16 0.28 -25.53
C ASP A 81 -20.40 1.08 -26.60
N GLU A 82 -20.78 2.33 -26.88
CA GLU A 82 -20.03 3.21 -27.77
C GLU A 82 -18.62 3.51 -27.23
N ILE A 83 -18.51 3.76 -25.93
CA ILE A 83 -17.22 4.04 -25.27
C ILE A 83 -16.31 2.81 -25.33
N ILE A 84 -16.88 1.64 -25.05
CA ILE A 84 -16.20 0.35 -25.15
C ILE A 84 -15.72 0.08 -26.58
N ALA A 85 -16.58 0.27 -27.58
CA ALA A 85 -16.24 0.02 -28.98
C ALA A 85 -15.13 0.96 -29.47
N ALA A 86 -15.17 2.23 -29.06
CA ALA A 86 -14.10 3.19 -29.34
C ALA A 86 -12.77 2.74 -28.71
N ALA A 87 -12.79 2.30 -27.45
CA ALA A 87 -11.60 1.82 -26.76
C ALA A 87 -11.04 0.54 -27.40
N ASP A 88 -11.90 -0.41 -27.81
CA ASP A 88 -11.48 -1.61 -28.54
C ASP A 88 -10.81 -1.27 -29.88
N SER A 89 -11.33 -0.26 -30.59
CA SER A 89 -10.76 0.16 -31.88
C SER A 89 -9.38 0.81 -31.74
N ALA A 90 -9.09 1.41 -30.59
CA ALA A 90 -7.81 2.03 -30.28
C ALA A 90 -6.80 1.06 -29.63
N MET A 91 -7.26 -0.13 -29.25
CA MET A 91 -6.48 -1.12 -28.54
C MET A 91 -5.56 -1.91 -29.50
N PRO A 92 -4.31 -2.24 -29.12
CA PRO A 92 -3.45 -3.09 -29.93
C PRO A 92 -4.09 -4.45 -30.20
N THR A 93 -3.94 -5.00 -31.41
CA THR A 93 -4.63 -6.21 -31.87
C THR A 93 -4.40 -7.44 -30.98
N ASP A 94 -3.22 -7.53 -30.36
CA ASP A 94 -2.85 -8.65 -29.49
C ASP A 94 -3.26 -8.45 -28.02
N ALA A 95 -3.71 -7.26 -27.63
CA ALA A 95 -3.99 -6.95 -26.24
C ALA A 95 -5.33 -7.55 -25.78
N LYS A 96 -5.39 -7.97 -24.51
CA LYS A 96 -6.61 -8.47 -23.86
C LYS A 96 -7.22 -7.40 -22.99
N ARG A 97 -8.55 -7.22 -23.09
CA ARG A 97 -9.25 -6.21 -22.31
C ARG A 97 -9.20 -6.56 -20.82
N GLY A 98 -8.75 -5.61 -20.02
CA GLY A 98 -8.81 -5.68 -18.57
C GLY A 98 -10.08 -5.02 -18.03
N TYR A 99 -9.90 -4.17 -17.03
CA TYR A 99 -10.98 -3.47 -16.33
C TYR A 99 -11.13 -2.02 -16.79
N ILE A 100 -12.29 -1.46 -16.50
CA ILE A 100 -12.65 -0.06 -16.78
C ILE A 100 -12.86 0.65 -15.45
N TYR A 101 -12.20 1.80 -15.24
CA TYR A 101 -12.56 2.71 -14.16
C TYR A 101 -13.57 3.73 -14.66
N TYR A 102 -14.71 3.77 -13.96
CA TYR A 102 -15.72 4.80 -14.17
C TYR A 102 -15.21 6.14 -13.62
N PRO A 103 -15.48 7.25 -14.33
CA PRO A 103 -15.16 8.57 -13.83
C PRO A 103 -15.95 8.85 -12.54
N ARG A 104 -15.27 9.33 -11.50
CA ARG A 104 -15.91 9.72 -10.23
C ARG A 104 -16.50 11.13 -10.29
N HIS A 105 -16.04 11.94 -11.25
CA HIS A 105 -16.50 13.31 -11.48
C HIS A 105 -16.79 13.52 -12.97
N ALA A 106 -17.70 14.44 -13.29
CA ALA A 106 -18.15 14.72 -14.67
C ALA A 106 -17.02 15.16 -15.62
N GLU A 107 -15.87 15.58 -15.07
CA GLU A 107 -14.71 16.06 -15.83
C GLU A 107 -13.61 15.01 -16.00
N GLN A 108 -13.81 13.80 -15.47
CA GLN A 108 -12.86 12.70 -15.62
C GLN A 108 -13.20 11.84 -16.84
N ALA A 109 -12.16 11.36 -17.52
CA ALA A 109 -12.29 10.39 -18.60
C ALA A 109 -12.52 8.96 -18.07
N PHE A 110 -13.09 8.11 -18.91
CA PHE A 110 -13.08 6.66 -18.70
C PHE A 110 -11.66 6.13 -18.92
N TRP A 111 -11.14 5.38 -17.95
CA TRP A 111 -9.85 4.71 -18.08
C TRP A 111 -10.05 3.23 -18.37
N LEU A 112 -9.55 2.78 -19.52
CA LEU A 112 -9.58 1.38 -19.92
C LEU A 112 -8.18 0.79 -19.86
N PHE A 113 -8.01 -0.24 -19.03
CA PHE A 113 -6.75 -0.96 -18.90
C PHE A 113 -6.77 -2.17 -19.81
N TYR A 114 -5.68 -2.38 -20.53
CA TYR A 114 -5.47 -3.55 -21.35
C TYR A 114 -4.15 -4.22 -21.00
N GLU A 115 -4.15 -5.54 -21.06
CA GLU A 115 -2.95 -6.33 -20.88
C GLU A 115 -2.40 -6.66 -22.26
N LEU A 116 -1.18 -6.22 -22.53
CA LEU A 116 -0.42 -6.77 -23.64
C LEU A 116 -0.01 -8.20 -23.23
N PRO A 117 -0.26 -9.23 -24.05
CA PRO A 117 0.21 -10.56 -23.76
C PRO A 117 1.72 -10.46 -23.56
N ALA A 118 2.20 -10.87 -22.39
CA ALA A 118 3.61 -10.91 -22.11
C ALA A 118 4.28 -11.66 -23.26
N GLY A 119 5.18 -11.00 -23.99
CA GLY A 119 5.95 -11.63 -25.06
C GLY A 119 6.74 -12.79 -24.46
N GLY A 120 6.16 -13.98 -24.54
CA GLY A 120 6.60 -15.19 -23.87
C GLY A 120 6.41 -16.40 -24.77
N GLU A 121 7.15 -16.37 -25.88
CA GLU A 121 7.66 -17.49 -26.68
C GLU A 121 6.67 -18.42 -27.42
N ALA A 122 6.61 -18.25 -28.75
CA ALA A 122 6.39 -19.34 -29.67
C ALA A 122 7.23 -19.15 -30.95
N ARG A 123 8.48 -19.65 -30.87
CA ARG A 123 9.35 -20.14 -31.95
C ARG A 123 10.00 -19.17 -32.95
#